data_AF-A0A936G370-F1
#
_entry.id   AF-A0A936G370-F1
#
_cell.length_a   1.000
_cell.length_b   1.000
_cell.length_c   1.000
_cell.angle_alpha   90.00
_cell.angle_beta   90.00
_cell.angle_gamma   90.00
#
_symmetry.space_group_name_H-M   'P 1'
#
loop_
_entity.id
_entity.type
_entity.pdbx_description
1 polymer ?
#
loop_
_entity_poly.entity_id
_entity_poly.type
_entity_poly.pdbx_seq_one_letter_code
_entity_poly.pdbx_strand_id
1 'polypeptide(L)'
;MTDFSDPAVSGQALSSGHMAHHEGLADGLFEVASASVTGTYTVPQGAAHDVTMTGSTTFSFTAPTSTIGTVSHSFMLRLAGAFTPTWPASVKWDGGAAPTYTTPSLYVFTTLDSGTTWLGSQVGRAFA
;
A
#
# COMPACT_ATOMS: atom_id res chain seq x y z
N MET A 1 -13.42 1.71 58.70
CA MET A 1 -13.55 1.44 57.26
C MET A 1 -12.31 2.04 56.63
N THR A 2 -11.38 1.20 56.21
CA THR A 2 -10.06 1.62 55.70
C THR A 2 -10.25 2.47 54.46
N ASP A 3 -9.76 3.70 54.57
CA ASP A 3 -9.77 4.76 53.57
C ASP A 3 -8.84 4.36 52.41
N PHE A 4 -9.39 4.34 51.20
CA PHE A 4 -8.68 4.02 49.95
C PHE A 4 -7.84 5.22 49.53
N SER A 5 -6.66 5.33 50.14
CA SER A 5 -5.55 6.07 49.56
C SER A 5 -4.92 5.19 48.47
N ASP A 6 -5.46 5.28 47.25
CA ASP A 6 -4.75 4.90 46.03
C ASP A 6 -4.79 6.09 45.05
N PRO A 7 -3.65 6.77 44.77
CA PRO A 7 -3.61 7.93 43.90
C PRO A 7 -3.47 7.54 42.42
N ALA A 8 -4.25 6.58 41.94
CA ALA A 8 -4.14 6.07 40.57
C ALA A 8 -5.48 5.92 39.82
N VAL A 9 -6.45 6.83 40.02
CA VAL A 9 -7.57 7.00 39.08
C VAL A 9 -7.91 8.48 38.89
N SER A 10 -6.96 9.29 38.43
CA SER A 10 -7.19 10.69 38.03
C SER A 10 -7.12 10.89 36.50
N GLY A 11 -7.52 9.87 35.73
CA GLY A 11 -7.34 9.88 34.26
C GLY A 11 -8.52 9.33 33.46
N GLN A 12 -9.70 9.14 34.04
CA GLN A 12 -10.88 8.68 33.32
C GLN A 12 -11.86 9.83 33.12
N ALA A 13 -11.62 10.63 32.08
CA ALA A 13 -12.66 11.40 31.41
C ALA A 13 -12.56 11.11 29.91
N LEU A 14 -13.35 10.15 29.44
CA LEU A 14 -13.57 9.90 28.03
C LEU A 14 -14.35 11.09 27.45
N SER A 15 -13.64 12.08 26.91
CA SER A 15 -14.26 13.14 26.13
C SER A 15 -14.52 12.62 24.73
N SER A 16 -15.80 12.49 24.37
CA SER A 16 -16.23 12.18 23.00
C SER A 16 -15.54 13.11 22.00
N GLY A 17 -14.63 12.56 21.19
CA GLY A 17 -14.40 13.09 19.83
C GLY A 17 -12.99 13.50 19.39
N HIS A 18 -11.91 13.33 20.16
CA HIS A 18 -10.61 13.80 19.63
C HIS A 18 -9.35 13.12 20.18
N MET A 19 -9.26 11.79 20.05
CA MET A 19 -7.99 11.18 19.70
C MET A 19 -8.32 10.23 18.55
N ALA A 20 -8.32 10.76 17.32
CA ALA A 20 -7.96 9.88 16.22
C ALA A 20 -6.56 9.41 16.60
N HIS A 21 -6.47 8.19 17.14
CA HIS A 21 -5.24 7.45 16.99
C HIS A 21 -4.94 7.58 15.50
N HIS A 22 -3.78 8.15 15.19
CA HIS A 22 -3.21 7.79 13.91
C HIS A 22 -3.00 6.28 14.02
N GLU A 23 -3.98 5.49 13.58
CA GLU A 23 -3.94 4.01 13.57
C GLU A 23 -2.95 3.55 12.47
N GLY A 24 -1.77 4.17 12.45
CA GLY A 24 -0.73 4.02 11.46
C GLY A 24 0.58 3.66 12.15
N LEU A 25 1.12 2.52 11.75
CA LEU A 25 2.46 1.96 12.02
C LEU A 25 2.73 1.23 13.35
N ALA A 26 1.87 1.28 14.37
CA ALA A 26 2.16 0.61 15.66
C ALA A 26 2.09 -0.93 15.59
N ASP A 27 1.08 -1.48 14.89
CA ASP A 27 0.83 -2.93 14.84
C ASP A 27 1.31 -3.59 13.53
N GLY A 28 1.90 -2.84 12.60
CA GLY A 28 2.31 -3.35 11.28
C GLY A 28 1.14 -3.83 10.42
N LEU A 29 -0.10 -3.45 10.76
CA LEU A 29 -1.30 -3.75 9.99
C LEU A 29 -1.50 -2.71 8.89
N PHE A 30 -1.94 -3.17 7.73
CA PHE A 30 -2.27 -2.32 6.59
C PHE A 30 -3.68 -2.67 6.10
N GLU A 31 -4.48 -1.66 5.79
CA GLU A 31 -5.73 -1.88 5.05
C GLU A 31 -5.41 -2.45 3.66
N VAL A 32 -6.15 -3.49 3.27
CA VAL A 32 -6.00 -4.13 1.95
C VAL A 32 -7.11 -3.61 1.04
N ALA A 33 -6.72 -2.89 0.00
CA ALA A 33 -7.64 -2.46 -1.04
C ALA A 33 -7.76 -3.55 -2.12
N SER A 34 -8.93 -4.18 -2.23
CA SER A 34 -9.19 -5.23 -3.22
C SER A 34 -9.96 -4.72 -4.44
N ALA A 35 -9.60 -5.18 -5.64
CA ALA A 35 -10.27 -4.77 -6.88
C ALA A 35 -10.24 -5.84 -7.97
N SER A 36 -11.28 -5.84 -8.83
CA SER A 36 -11.31 -6.59 -10.09
C SER A 36 -11.28 -5.61 -11.26
N VAL A 37 -10.29 -5.72 -12.16
CA VAL A 37 -9.92 -4.62 -13.06
C VAL A 37 -9.71 -5.08 -14.51
N THR A 38 -9.93 -4.16 -15.45
CA THR A 38 -9.63 -4.29 -16.87
C THR A 38 -9.45 -2.90 -17.49
N GLY A 39 -8.75 -2.78 -18.61
CA GLY A 39 -8.49 -1.49 -19.25
C GLY A 39 -7.43 -0.70 -18.48
N THR A 40 -7.76 0.49 -17.98
CA THR A 40 -6.84 1.30 -17.16
C THR A 40 -7.21 1.20 -15.69
N TYR A 41 -6.23 0.92 -14.84
CA TYR A 41 -6.40 0.95 -13.40
C TYR A 41 -5.36 1.86 -12.74
N THR A 42 -5.83 2.87 -12.03
CA THR A 42 -5.00 3.70 -11.16
C THR A 42 -4.98 3.10 -9.77
N VAL A 43 -3.82 2.65 -9.33
CA VAL A 43 -3.62 2.15 -7.97
C VAL A 43 -3.79 3.35 -7.02
N PRO A 44 -4.78 3.33 -6.11
CA PRO A 44 -4.97 4.41 -5.15
C PRO A 44 -3.81 4.44 -4.16
N GLN A 45 -3.63 5.57 -3.47
CA GLN A 45 -2.65 5.63 -2.39
C GLN A 45 -3.08 4.68 -1.26
N GLY A 46 -2.19 3.77 -0.87
CA GLY A 46 -2.43 2.75 0.13
C GLY A 46 -1.21 1.83 0.23
N ALA A 47 -1.07 1.09 1.33
CA ALA A 47 0.12 0.27 1.54
C ALA A 47 -0.01 -1.16 0.95
N ALA A 48 -1.24 -1.66 0.76
CA ALA A 48 -1.48 -3.02 0.29
C ALA A 48 -2.68 -3.10 -0.66
N HIS A 49 -2.47 -3.77 -1.80
CA HIS A 49 -3.49 -3.96 -2.82
C HIS A 49 -3.59 -5.44 -3.24
N ASP A 50 -4.81 -5.95 -3.31
CA ASP A 50 -5.12 -7.28 -3.83
C ASP A 50 -6.00 -7.16 -5.09
N VAL A 51 -5.36 -7.26 -6.25
CA VAL A 51 -5.99 -6.93 -7.53
C VAL A 51 -6.08 -8.16 -8.41
N THR A 52 -7.24 -8.39 -9.01
CA THR A 52 -7.48 -9.43 -10.01
C THR A 52 -7.77 -8.81 -11.36
N MET A 53 -6.96 -9.13 -12.38
CA MET A 53 -7.22 -8.73 -13.76
C MET A 53 -8.28 -9.64 -14.39
N THR A 54 -9.38 -9.05 -14.85
CA THR A 54 -10.42 -9.71 -15.64
C THR A 54 -10.26 -9.46 -17.14
N GLY A 55 -9.31 -8.60 -17.52
CA GLY A 55 -8.86 -8.35 -18.89
C GLY A 55 -7.47 -7.70 -18.93
N SER A 56 -6.97 -7.42 -20.13
CA SER A 56 -5.72 -6.67 -20.31
C SER A 56 -5.78 -5.36 -19.52
N THR A 57 -4.80 -5.13 -18.65
CA THR A 57 -4.80 -4.00 -17.72
C THR A 57 -3.51 -3.20 -17.81
N THR A 58 -3.64 -1.89 -18.01
CA THR A 58 -2.58 -0.89 -17.90
C THR A 58 -2.66 -0.22 -16.53
N PHE A 59 -1.58 -0.32 -15.76
CA PHE A 59 -1.48 0.25 -14.43
C PHE A 59 -0.92 1.68 -14.48
N SER A 60 -1.45 2.52 -13.58
CA SER A 60 -0.86 3.82 -13.22
C SER A 60 -0.85 3.95 -11.70
N PHE A 61 0.06 4.76 -11.15
CA PHE A 61 0.24 4.90 -9.71
C PHE A 61 -0.07 6.32 -9.26
N THR A 62 -0.76 6.44 -8.12
CA THR A 62 -1.04 7.75 -7.52
C THR A 62 0.23 8.28 -6.85
N ALA A 63 0.75 9.40 -7.34
CA ALA A 63 1.90 10.07 -6.74
C ALA A 63 1.59 10.51 -5.29
N PRO A 64 2.47 10.24 -4.31
CA PRO A 64 2.29 10.78 -2.98
C PRO A 64 2.49 12.29 -2.98
N THR A 65 1.61 13.00 -2.29
CA THR A 65 1.67 14.46 -2.17
C THR A 65 1.96 14.85 -0.73
N SER A 66 2.70 15.94 -0.56
CA SER A 66 3.04 16.49 0.74
C SER A 66 3.27 17.98 0.62
N THR A 67 2.84 18.73 1.62
CA THR A 67 3.02 20.19 1.68
C THR A 67 4.39 20.60 2.20
N ILE A 68 5.16 19.65 2.78
CA ILE A 68 6.45 19.92 3.44
C ILE A 68 7.66 19.49 2.60
N GLY A 69 7.44 18.94 1.40
CA GLY A 69 8.51 18.61 0.45
C GLY A 69 8.37 17.24 -0.22
N THR A 70 9.50 16.74 -0.72
CA THR A 70 9.59 15.41 -1.33
C THR A 70 9.31 14.32 -0.31
N VAL A 71 8.47 13.35 -0.69
CA VAL A 71 8.09 12.23 0.17
C VAL A 71 8.27 10.90 -0.54
N SER A 72 8.62 9.89 0.25
CA SER A 72 8.65 8.50 -0.19
C SER A 72 7.31 7.81 0.03
N HIS A 73 7.01 6.82 -0.79
CA HIS A 73 5.89 5.91 -0.56
C HIS A 73 6.22 4.52 -1.08
N SER A 74 5.81 3.50 -0.33
CA SER A 74 5.94 2.09 -0.70
C SER A 74 4.61 1.40 -0.57
N PHE A 75 4.29 0.51 -1.51
CA PHE A 75 3.12 -0.35 -1.43
C PHE A 75 3.39 -1.73 -2.00
N MET A 76 2.59 -2.70 -1.55
CA MET A 76 2.55 -4.06 -2.07
C MET A 76 1.35 -4.25 -2.99
N LEU A 77 1.54 -4.98 -4.09
CA LEU A 77 0.49 -5.35 -5.02
C LEU A 77 0.53 -6.86 -5.25
N ARG A 78 -0.45 -7.57 -4.71
CA ARG A 78 -0.74 -8.95 -5.08
C ARG A 78 -1.64 -8.92 -6.31
N LEU A 79 -1.15 -9.44 -7.42
CA LEU A 79 -1.80 -9.42 -8.71
C LEU A 79 -2.15 -10.84 -9.17
N ALA A 80 -3.41 -11.04 -9.51
CA ALA A 80 -3.94 -12.29 -10.06
C ALA A 80 -4.60 -12.08 -11.43
N GLY A 81 -4.94 -13.19 -12.09
CA GLY A 81 -5.58 -13.23 -13.41
C GLY A 81 -4.63 -13.70 -14.51
N ALA A 82 -5.18 -14.11 -15.65
CA ALA A 82 -4.41 -14.73 -16.74
C ALA A 82 -3.73 -13.72 -17.69
N PHE A 83 -4.01 -12.43 -17.54
CA PHE A 83 -3.53 -11.38 -18.44
C PHE A 83 -2.14 -10.88 -18.03
N THR A 84 -1.37 -10.38 -18.99
CA THR A 84 -0.07 -9.76 -18.69
C THR A 84 -0.30 -8.27 -18.32
N PRO A 85 0.19 -7.78 -17.17
CA PRO A 85 0.06 -6.39 -16.80
C PRO A 85 0.94 -5.49 -17.68
N THR A 86 0.43 -4.30 -18.01
CA THR A 86 1.23 -3.23 -18.62
C THR A 86 1.57 -2.19 -17.55
N TRP A 87 2.86 -1.98 -17.29
CA TRP A 87 3.35 -1.08 -16.24
C TRP A 87 3.64 0.32 -16.78
N PRO A 88 3.51 1.37 -15.95
CA PRO A 88 3.82 2.73 -16.38
C PRO A 88 5.34 2.90 -16.59
N ALA A 89 5.74 3.75 -17.53
CA ALA A 89 7.15 3.98 -17.88
C ALA A 89 8.00 4.60 -16.74
N SER A 90 7.33 5.16 -15.73
CA SER A 90 7.94 5.63 -14.48
C SER A 90 8.47 4.49 -13.61
N VAL A 91 8.05 3.24 -13.85
CA VAL A 91 8.59 2.07 -13.16
C VAL A 91 9.97 1.72 -13.72
N LYS A 92 10.95 1.66 -12.82
CA LYS A 92 12.30 1.16 -13.05
C LYS A 92 12.44 -0.16 -12.31
N TRP A 93 12.64 -1.21 -13.08
CA TRP A 93 12.71 -2.58 -12.57
C TRP A 93 14.13 -2.92 -12.11
N ASP A 94 14.19 -3.74 -11.07
CA ASP A 94 15.40 -4.51 -10.77
C ASP A 94 15.82 -5.35 -12.00
N GLY A 95 17.09 -5.30 -12.35
CA GLY A 95 17.59 -5.95 -13.57
C GLY A 95 17.20 -5.27 -14.90
N GLY A 96 16.53 -4.11 -14.87
CA GLY A 96 16.35 -3.22 -16.02
C GLY A 96 15.14 -3.51 -16.92
N ALA A 97 14.38 -4.57 -16.69
CA ALA A 97 13.17 -4.91 -17.45
C ALA A 97 12.07 -5.48 -16.55
N ALA A 98 10.81 -5.31 -16.96
CA ALA A 98 9.68 -5.88 -16.23
C ALA A 98 9.79 -7.40 -16.15
N PRO A 99 9.66 -8.00 -14.96
CA PRO A 99 9.83 -9.43 -14.79
C PRO A 99 8.62 -10.19 -15.35
N THR A 100 8.84 -11.43 -15.80
CA THR A 100 7.77 -12.28 -16.34
C THR A 100 6.67 -12.50 -15.30
N TYR A 101 5.44 -12.16 -15.66
CA TYR A 101 4.28 -12.38 -14.80
C TYR A 101 3.86 -13.86 -14.79
N THR A 102 3.57 -14.38 -13.59
CA THR A 102 2.96 -15.71 -13.40
C THR A 102 1.95 -15.62 -12.27
N THR A 103 0.68 -15.86 -12.56
CA THR A 103 -0.41 -15.66 -11.59
C THR A 103 -0.35 -16.67 -10.44
N PRO A 104 -0.69 -16.26 -9.20
CA PRO A 104 -0.63 -14.88 -8.71
C PRO A 104 0.83 -14.44 -8.49
N SER A 105 1.13 -13.15 -8.66
CA SER A 105 2.44 -12.56 -8.38
C SER A 105 2.33 -11.44 -7.35
N LEU A 106 3.38 -11.27 -6.54
CA LEU A 106 3.49 -10.20 -5.56
C LEU A 106 4.59 -9.24 -6.00
N TYR A 107 4.24 -7.96 -6.04
CA TYR A 107 5.14 -6.87 -6.39
C TYR A 107 5.26 -5.89 -5.23
N VAL A 108 6.42 -5.24 -5.13
CA VAL A 108 6.63 -4.06 -4.28
C VAL A 108 7.04 -2.92 -5.18
N PHE A 109 6.44 -1.75 -4.95
CA PHE A 109 6.80 -0.51 -5.61
C PHE A 109 7.16 0.54 -4.58
N THR A 110 8.26 1.26 -4.80
CA THR A 110 8.72 2.33 -3.93
C THR A 110 9.10 3.56 -4.74
N THR A 111 8.61 4.72 -4.35
CA THR A 111 9.11 6.01 -4.82
C THR A 111 9.84 6.73 -3.68
N LEU A 112 10.89 7.47 -4.03
CA LEU A 112 11.63 8.37 -3.12
C LEU A 112 11.56 9.83 -3.59
N ASP A 113 10.87 10.09 -4.70
CA ASP A 113 10.86 11.37 -5.43
C ASP A 113 9.42 11.82 -5.76
N SER A 114 8.51 11.61 -4.81
CA SER A 114 7.09 11.97 -4.90
C SER A 114 6.38 11.40 -6.15
N GLY A 115 6.75 10.19 -6.57
CA GLY A 115 6.08 9.46 -7.65
C GLY A 115 6.61 9.73 -9.05
N THR A 116 7.70 10.49 -9.18
CA THR A 116 8.38 10.71 -10.49
C THR A 116 8.98 9.41 -11.01
N THR A 117 9.64 8.66 -10.11
CA THR A 117 10.24 7.35 -10.37
C THR A 117 9.70 6.34 -9.36
N TRP A 118 9.39 5.13 -9.84
CA TRP A 118 9.02 4.00 -9.00
C TRP A 118 10.00 2.85 -9.18
N LEU A 119 10.67 2.46 -8.12
CA LEU A 119 11.48 1.24 -8.07
C LEU A 119 10.54 0.05 -7.90
N GLY A 120 10.49 -0.83 -8.90
CA GLY A 120 9.65 -2.02 -8.90
C GLY A 120 10.48 -3.29 -8.74
N SER A 121 9.99 -4.23 -7.93
CA SER A 121 10.52 -5.60 -7.85
C SER A 121 9.39 -6.61 -7.69
N GLN A 122 9.54 -7.77 -8.32
CA GLN A 122 8.64 -8.91 -8.11
C GLN A 122 9.21 -9.80 -7.02
N VAL A 123 8.60 -9.75 -5.85
CA VAL A 123 9.08 -10.45 -4.65
C VAL A 123 8.55 -11.87 -4.54
N GLY A 124 7.61 -12.27 -5.39
CA GLY A 124 7.20 -13.67 -5.53
C GLY A 124 6.19 -13.90 -6.64
N ARG A 125 6.00 -15.17 -7.02
CA ARG A 125 5.12 -15.60 -8.11
C ARG A 125 4.65 -17.02 -7.93
N ALA A 126 3.53 -17.36 -8.59
CA ALA A 126 2.94 -18.70 -8.59
C ALA A 126 2.67 -19.25 -7.17
N PHE A 127 2.16 -18.40 -6.27
CA PHE A 127 1.76 -18.85 -4.94
C PHE A 127 0.61 -19.86 -5.04
N ALA A 128 0.69 -20.92 -4.23
CA ALA A 128 -0.29 -22.01 -4.14
C ALA A 128 -1.39 -21.72 -3.11
#